data_AF-A0A1I2KLQ6-F1
#
_entry.id   AF-A0A1I2KLQ6-F1
#
_cell.length_a   1.000
_cell.length_b   1.000
_cell.length_c   1.000
_cell.angle_alpha   90.00
_cell.angle_beta   90.00
_cell.angle_gamma   90.00
#
_symmetry.space_group_name_H-M   'P 1'
#
loop_
_entity.id
_entity.type
_entity.pdbx_description
1 polymer ?
#
loop_
_entity_poly.entity_id
_entity_poly.type
_entity_poly.pdbx_seq_one_letter_code
_entity_poly.pdbx_strand_id
1 'polypeptide(L)'
;MALLRHSLALLALAAAGAAQADNISLRIGFAEGRSGAEFKPLHAEVGKFAVTPNVRQGAEGDQWVVVAKDAQGRVLHEVSVNNGLRRHVETFNPRSGAIDLSTTVQQREGSFEVSLPFDKATASVEVLPKQGAAVAAKSAVAAAGPLARFERSTLEQAAAGGKNARSAMLAATPSATATTILNNGSAATHMDYVFIGDGYTAAEMDKWRADAQKVINGFLADPLFNANRASMNIHRVDVASNQSGVDEIDKGIYRDTAMDAEFGCYNIERLLCVNNTKATNIAGSVLAPDARDVVVVIANSTRYGGSGGAVATLSMHASSIEVALHEIGHTAFALADEYEYGTCSTSSEPSEVNVSLNGTRAVKWGNLIAGSTAVPTGLGVYPNGTVGTFVGAQYCGSGKYRPTENSRMRTLGYPWHAVNEGAVKKVFAKYTGSGSVTQTGTLANGGSAIAPSASPGWVQAGAGTFSLQLSGPAGADFDLFLYKWSGSAWTKVAASEGNTSSESIGYNGTAGYYYAQVKSYSGSGNYSLSYAFPKP
;
A
#
# COMPACT_ATOMS: atom_id res chain seq x y z
N MET A 1 59.93 -11.48 -21.85
CA MET A 1 58.90 -12.53 -21.93
C MET A 1 58.61 -13.05 -20.53
N ALA A 2 57.70 -12.40 -19.80
CA ALA A 2 57.03 -12.89 -18.58
C ALA A 2 56.41 -11.67 -17.89
N LEU A 3 55.11 -11.42 -18.11
CA LEU A 3 54.24 -10.55 -17.29
C LEU A 3 52.86 -10.46 -17.97
N LEU A 4 52.14 -11.58 -18.10
CA LEU A 4 50.75 -11.57 -18.57
C LEU A 4 50.00 -12.86 -18.22
N ARG A 5 50.00 -13.27 -16.93
CA ARG A 5 49.21 -14.42 -16.46
C ARG A 5 48.74 -14.30 -15.00
N HIS A 6 48.35 -13.14 -14.50
CA HIS A 6 47.77 -13.03 -13.15
C HIS A 6 46.64 -11.97 -13.07
N SER A 7 45.74 -11.96 -14.05
CA SER A 7 44.61 -10.99 -14.04
C SER A 7 43.25 -11.57 -14.46
N LEU A 8 43.13 -12.88 -14.69
CA LEU A 8 41.86 -13.51 -15.10
C LEU A 8 41.15 -14.32 -14.01
N ALA A 9 41.67 -14.38 -12.78
CA ALA A 9 41.04 -15.12 -11.68
C ALA A 9 40.28 -14.24 -10.66
N LEU A 10 40.35 -12.91 -10.74
CA LEU A 10 39.64 -12.01 -9.82
C LEU A 10 38.39 -11.32 -10.39
N LEU A 11 38.06 -11.53 -11.68
CA LEU A 11 36.85 -10.94 -12.28
C LEU A 11 35.65 -11.90 -12.40
N ALA A 12 35.77 -13.14 -11.92
CA ALA A 12 34.70 -14.13 -11.97
C ALA A 12 33.99 -14.35 -10.61
N LEU A 13 34.31 -13.56 -9.58
CA LEU A 13 33.71 -13.67 -8.24
C LEU A 13 32.86 -12.45 -7.83
N ALA A 14 32.33 -11.71 -8.80
CA ALA A 14 31.41 -10.58 -8.58
C ALA A 14 30.05 -10.75 -9.30
N ALA A 15 29.69 -11.99 -9.65
CA ALA A 15 28.39 -12.32 -10.24
C ALA A 15 27.76 -13.58 -9.63
N ALA A 16 28.15 -13.97 -8.41
CA ALA A 16 27.30 -14.81 -7.60
C ALA A 16 26.16 -13.92 -7.08
N GLY A 17 25.13 -13.73 -7.91
CA GLY A 17 23.87 -13.14 -7.45
C GLY A 17 23.43 -13.91 -6.23
N ALA A 18 23.49 -13.28 -5.05
CA ALA A 18 22.95 -13.88 -3.83
C ALA A 18 21.49 -14.18 -4.13
N ALA A 19 21.12 -15.46 -4.08
CA ALA A 19 19.77 -15.87 -4.41
C ALA A 19 18.79 -15.18 -3.45
N GLN A 20 18.12 -14.13 -3.94
CA GLN A 20 16.96 -13.54 -3.29
C GLN A 20 15.98 -14.67 -2.95
N ALA A 21 15.45 -14.66 -1.73
CA ALA A 21 14.43 -15.63 -1.30
C ALA A 21 13.22 -15.54 -2.22
N ASP A 22 12.63 -16.70 -2.56
CA ASP A 22 11.41 -16.71 -3.37
C ASP A 22 10.24 -16.14 -2.57
N ASN A 23 9.42 -15.32 -3.22
CA ASN A 23 8.19 -14.77 -2.69
C ASN A 23 7.00 -15.40 -3.44
N ILE A 24 5.82 -15.37 -2.82
CA ILE A 24 4.56 -15.80 -3.43
C ILE A 24 3.65 -14.60 -3.61
N SER A 25 3.18 -14.38 -4.83
CA SER A 25 2.02 -13.52 -5.10
C SER A 25 0.79 -14.42 -5.02
N LEU A 26 -0.14 -14.06 -4.14
CA LEU A 26 -1.35 -14.80 -3.88
C LEU A 26 -2.55 -13.89 -4.12
N ARG A 27 -3.34 -14.22 -5.14
CA ARG A 27 -4.66 -13.63 -5.33
C ARG A 27 -5.68 -14.45 -4.56
N ILE A 28 -6.32 -13.82 -3.59
CA ILE A 28 -7.32 -14.45 -2.73
C ILE A 28 -8.68 -13.88 -3.11
N GLY A 29 -9.58 -14.76 -3.52
CA GLY A 29 -10.99 -14.46 -3.70
C GLY A 29 -11.70 -14.49 -2.37
N PHE A 30 -12.63 -13.58 -2.16
CA PHE A 30 -13.53 -13.57 -1.02
C PHE A 30 -14.99 -13.62 -1.48
N ALA A 31 -15.85 -14.23 -0.68
CA ALA A 31 -17.29 -14.22 -0.89
C ALA A 31 -18.04 -14.13 0.45
N GLU A 32 -19.25 -13.56 0.42
CA GLU A 32 -20.16 -13.56 1.57
C GLU A 32 -20.70 -14.97 1.79
N GLY A 33 -20.24 -15.63 2.86
CA GLY A 33 -20.69 -16.94 3.28
C GLY A 33 -21.77 -16.87 4.37
N ARG A 34 -22.38 -18.03 4.67
CA ARG A 34 -23.48 -18.13 5.66
C ARG A 34 -23.07 -17.73 7.09
N SER A 35 -21.78 -17.89 7.42
CA SER A 35 -21.22 -17.66 8.75
C SER A 35 -20.10 -16.61 8.77
N GLY A 36 -19.95 -15.83 7.70
CA GLY A 36 -18.87 -14.84 7.54
C GLY A 36 -18.22 -14.91 6.16
N ALA A 37 -17.17 -14.12 5.96
CA ALA A 37 -16.40 -14.11 4.72
C ALA A 37 -15.70 -15.46 4.49
N GLU A 38 -15.86 -16.03 3.30
CA GLU A 38 -15.14 -17.22 2.84
C GLU A 38 -14.01 -16.80 1.90
N PHE A 39 -12.86 -17.46 1.99
CA PHE A 39 -11.68 -17.13 1.19
C PHE A 39 -11.13 -18.34 0.44
N LYS A 40 -10.68 -18.13 -0.81
CA LYS A 40 -10.06 -19.17 -1.63
C LYS A 40 -8.91 -18.61 -2.47
N PRO A 41 -7.83 -19.39 -2.71
CA PRO A 41 -6.80 -18.99 -3.64
C PRO A 41 -7.37 -19.02 -5.06
N LEU A 42 -7.25 -17.92 -5.79
CA LEU A 42 -7.64 -17.82 -7.21
C LEU A 42 -6.44 -17.98 -8.12
N HIS A 43 -5.30 -17.43 -7.72
CA HIS A 43 -4.04 -17.50 -8.46
C HIS A 43 -2.87 -17.43 -7.48
N ALA A 44 -1.81 -18.20 -7.78
CA ALA A 44 -0.57 -18.16 -7.04
C ALA A 44 0.61 -18.20 -8.02
N GLU A 45 1.59 -17.33 -7.80
CA GLU A 45 2.83 -17.29 -8.55
C GLU A 45 3.98 -17.23 -7.56
N VAL A 46 4.99 -18.09 -7.72
CA VAL A 46 6.22 -18.04 -6.93
C VAL A 46 7.35 -17.52 -7.80
N GLY A 47 8.09 -16.54 -7.30
CA GLY A 47 9.17 -15.93 -8.08
C GLY A 47 9.95 -14.87 -7.32
N LYS A 48 10.71 -14.09 -8.11
CA LYS A 48 11.60 -13.03 -7.66
C LYS A 48 10.93 -11.68 -7.89
N PHE A 49 10.04 -11.31 -6.99
CA PHE A 49 9.34 -10.02 -6.98
C PHE A 49 9.23 -9.55 -5.53
N ALA A 50 9.13 -8.26 -5.28
CA ALA A 50 9.05 -7.72 -3.92
C ALA A 50 7.78 -8.14 -3.17
N VAL A 51 7.88 -8.18 -1.84
CA VAL A 51 6.72 -8.36 -0.95
C VAL A 51 5.88 -7.08 -0.93
N THR A 52 4.56 -7.21 -0.81
CA THR A 52 3.66 -6.07 -0.72
C THR A 52 3.96 -5.30 0.57
N PRO A 53 4.24 -3.99 0.50
CA PRO A 53 4.49 -3.20 1.70
C PRO A 53 3.19 -3.03 2.50
N ASN A 54 3.26 -3.15 3.82
CA ASN A 54 2.12 -2.87 4.69
C ASN A 54 1.92 -1.35 4.82
N VAL A 55 1.21 -0.76 3.86
CA VAL A 55 0.99 0.70 3.79
C VAL A 55 -0.29 1.14 4.50
N ARG A 56 -1.24 0.24 4.71
CA ARG A 56 -2.59 0.58 5.21
C ARG A 56 -2.72 0.40 6.71
N GLN A 57 -3.46 1.31 7.34
CA GLN A 57 -3.92 1.20 8.72
C GLN A 57 -5.38 1.66 8.76
N GLY A 58 -6.31 0.71 8.94
CA GLY A 58 -7.74 0.92 9.08
C GLY A 58 -8.25 0.41 10.43
N ALA A 59 -9.49 0.77 10.77
CA ALA A 59 -10.15 0.34 12.00
C ALA A 59 -10.50 -1.16 11.98
N GLU A 60 -10.87 -1.68 13.15
CA GLU A 60 -11.41 -3.03 13.30
C GLU A 60 -12.68 -3.22 12.45
N GLY A 61 -12.75 -4.32 11.70
CA GLY A 61 -13.87 -4.63 10.80
C GLY A 61 -13.77 -4.04 9.39
N ASP A 62 -12.99 -2.97 9.20
CA ASP A 62 -12.80 -2.33 7.88
C ASP A 62 -11.67 -2.99 7.07
N GLN A 63 -10.89 -3.86 7.71
CA GLN A 63 -9.75 -4.55 7.11
C GLN A 63 -9.66 -6.02 7.51
N TRP A 64 -9.04 -6.79 6.63
CA TRP A 64 -8.44 -8.07 6.97
C TRP A 64 -6.93 -7.93 7.02
N VAL A 65 -6.28 -8.87 7.71
CA VAL A 65 -4.83 -8.92 7.82
C VAL A 65 -4.35 -10.24 7.23
N VAL A 66 -3.49 -10.19 6.22
CA VAL A 66 -2.89 -11.37 5.61
C VAL A 66 -1.48 -11.54 6.17
N VAL A 67 -1.20 -12.72 6.74
CA VAL A 67 0.09 -13.01 7.37
C VAL A 67 0.73 -14.25 6.74
N ALA A 68 2.02 -14.16 6.45
CA ALA A 68 2.86 -15.33 6.24
C ALA A 68 3.40 -15.78 7.59
N LYS A 69 3.30 -17.07 7.92
CA LYS A 69 3.77 -17.63 9.19
C LYS A 69 4.74 -18.80 9.00
N ASP A 70 5.67 -18.94 9.93
CA ASP A 70 6.52 -20.12 10.02
C ASP A 70 5.83 -21.31 10.71
N ALA A 71 6.53 -22.45 10.79
CA ALA A 71 6.01 -23.68 11.38
C ALA A 71 5.74 -23.57 12.89
N GLN A 72 6.28 -22.55 13.56
CA GLN A 72 6.05 -22.24 14.98
C GLN A 72 4.94 -21.19 15.17
N GLY A 73 4.31 -20.73 14.08
CA GLY A 73 3.21 -19.76 14.12
C GLY A 73 3.65 -18.30 14.20
N ARG A 74 4.94 -17.99 14.03
CA ARG A 74 5.44 -16.61 14.04
C ARG A 74 5.23 -15.94 12.71
N VAL A 75 4.80 -14.68 12.76
CA VAL A 75 4.51 -13.87 11.57
C VAL A 75 5.80 -13.43 10.89
N LEU A 76 6.07 -13.93 9.69
CA LEU A 76 7.21 -13.54 8.86
C LEU A 76 6.97 -12.20 8.15
N HIS A 77 5.72 -11.95 7.75
CA HIS A 77 5.29 -10.71 7.10
C HIS A 77 3.78 -10.54 7.27
N GLU A 78 3.32 -9.28 7.27
CA GLU A 78 1.93 -8.90 7.46
C GLU A 78 1.54 -7.83 6.44
N VAL A 79 0.35 -7.97 5.84
CA VAL A 79 -0.25 -6.96 4.95
C VAL A 79 -1.70 -6.71 5.36
N SER A 80 -2.05 -5.46 5.65
CA SER A 80 -3.45 -5.06 5.83
C SER A 80 -4.12 -4.81 4.48
N VAL A 81 -5.28 -5.43 4.25
CA VAL A 81 -6.11 -5.26 3.05
C VAL A 81 -7.51 -4.81 3.45
N ASN A 82 -8.20 -4.05 2.60
CA ASN A 82 -9.57 -3.63 2.90
C ASN A 82 -10.51 -4.85 2.98
N ASN A 83 -11.48 -4.79 3.88
CA ASN A 83 -12.60 -5.72 3.89
C ASN A 83 -13.45 -5.48 2.65
N GLY A 84 -13.24 -6.28 1.62
CA GLY A 84 -13.88 -6.11 0.32
C GLY A 84 -15.36 -6.45 0.28
N LEU A 85 -15.96 -6.95 1.38
CA LEU A 85 -17.42 -7.17 1.44
C LEU A 85 -18.22 -5.87 1.50
N ARG A 86 -17.56 -4.76 1.83
CA ARG A 86 -18.14 -3.43 1.92
C ARG A 86 -17.29 -2.51 1.05
N ARG A 87 -17.93 -1.85 0.10
CA ARG A 87 -17.28 -0.85 -0.74
C ARG A 87 -17.87 0.50 -0.39
N HIS A 88 -17.04 1.40 0.13
CA HIS A 88 -17.39 2.80 0.21
C HIS A 88 -17.31 3.40 -1.20
N VAL A 89 -18.36 4.10 -1.61
CA VAL A 89 -18.49 4.66 -2.96
C VAL A 89 -18.97 6.09 -2.88
N GLU A 90 -18.48 6.87 -3.84
CA GLU A 90 -18.60 8.31 -3.81
C GLU A 90 -18.91 8.85 -5.20
N THR A 91 -19.63 9.97 -5.24
CA THR A 91 -19.74 10.76 -6.46
C THR A 91 -19.56 12.22 -6.12
N PHE A 92 -18.87 12.93 -6.99
CA PHE A 92 -18.58 14.35 -6.83
C PHE A 92 -19.31 15.17 -7.88
N ASN A 93 -19.70 16.38 -7.51
CA ASN A 93 -20.24 17.36 -8.43
C ASN A 93 -19.14 17.81 -9.41
N PRO A 94 -19.30 17.63 -10.73
CA PRO A 94 -18.26 17.99 -11.69
C PRO A 94 -18.02 19.51 -11.81
N ARG A 95 -18.93 20.35 -11.28
CA ARG A 95 -18.80 21.82 -11.31
C ARG A 95 -18.15 22.37 -10.05
N SER A 96 -18.59 21.93 -8.87
CA SER A 96 -18.08 22.44 -7.59
C SER A 96 -16.94 21.60 -7.01
N GLY A 97 -16.77 20.35 -7.47
CA GLY A 97 -15.84 19.38 -6.87
C GLY A 97 -16.29 18.84 -5.52
N ALA A 98 -17.43 19.31 -4.98
CA ALA A 98 -17.95 18.85 -3.69
C ALA A 98 -18.57 17.46 -3.82
N ILE A 99 -18.62 16.72 -2.72
CA ILE A 99 -19.31 15.43 -2.64
C ILE A 99 -20.81 15.62 -2.92
N ASP A 100 -21.37 14.81 -3.82
CA ASP A 100 -22.82 14.72 -4.11
C ASP A 100 -23.45 13.53 -3.37
N LEU A 101 -22.74 12.38 -3.31
CA LEU A 101 -23.17 11.16 -2.65
C LEU A 101 -21.98 10.46 -2.00
N SER A 102 -22.17 9.96 -0.79
CA SER A 102 -21.23 9.10 -0.07
C SER A 102 -22.01 8.00 0.62
N THR A 103 -21.73 6.74 0.29
CA THR A 103 -22.44 5.59 0.85
C THR A 103 -21.62 4.31 0.81
N THR A 104 -21.98 3.34 1.63
CA THR A 104 -21.37 2.01 1.61
C THR A 104 -22.30 1.02 0.94
N VAL A 105 -21.84 0.38 -0.12
CA VAL A 105 -22.55 -0.70 -0.83
C VAL A 105 -22.00 -2.06 -0.43
N GLN A 106 -22.86 -3.08 -0.45
CA GLN A 106 -22.43 -4.45 -0.25
C GLN A 106 -21.82 -5.01 -1.53
N GLN A 107 -20.69 -5.68 -1.37
CA GLN A 107 -20.04 -6.43 -2.43
C GLN A 107 -19.99 -7.90 -2.00
N ARG A 108 -20.80 -8.75 -2.64
CA ARG A 108 -20.94 -10.16 -2.23
C ARG A 108 -19.71 -11.00 -2.51
N GLU A 109 -18.87 -10.59 -3.45
CA GLU A 109 -17.64 -11.28 -3.80
C GLU A 109 -16.63 -10.34 -4.46
N GLY A 110 -15.37 -10.75 -4.43
CA GLY A 110 -14.28 -10.04 -5.08
C GLY A 110 -12.95 -10.72 -4.83
N SER A 111 -11.85 -10.00 -5.05
CA SER A 111 -10.51 -10.50 -4.76
C SER A 111 -9.54 -9.38 -4.40
N PHE A 112 -8.47 -9.76 -3.70
CA PHE A 112 -7.28 -8.92 -3.52
C PHE A 112 -6.03 -9.76 -3.80
N GLU A 113 -4.91 -9.10 -4.10
CA GLU A 113 -3.63 -9.75 -4.38
C GLU A 113 -2.57 -9.21 -3.41
N VAL A 114 -1.79 -10.12 -2.83
CA VAL A 114 -0.67 -9.77 -1.93
C VAL A 114 0.55 -10.62 -2.26
N SER A 115 1.72 -10.00 -2.22
CA SER A 115 3.01 -10.67 -2.30
C SER A 115 3.59 -10.84 -0.90
N LEU A 116 3.95 -12.06 -0.55
CA LEU A 116 4.43 -12.47 0.77
C LEU A 116 5.74 -13.25 0.65
N PRO A 117 6.59 -13.30 1.69
CA PRO A 117 7.72 -14.21 1.69
C PRO A 117 7.28 -15.66 1.50
N PHE A 118 8.04 -16.45 0.74
CA PHE A 118 7.73 -17.86 0.49
C PHE A 118 8.96 -18.77 0.48
N ASP A 119 10.00 -18.36 1.20
CA ASP A 119 11.18 -19.18 1.42
C ASP A 119 10.89 -20.41 2.30
N LYS A 120 11.91 -21.22 2.55
CA LYS A 120 11.80 -22.45 3.36
C LYS A 120 11.26 -22.25 4.78
N ALA A 121 11.28 -21.03 5.32
CA ALA A 121 10.74 -20.76 6.65
C ALA A 121 9.21 -20.60 6.62
N THR A 122 8.63 -20.24 5.47
CA THR A 122 7.19 -20.02 5.34
C THR A 122 6.43 -21.34 5.33
N ALA A 123 5.60 -21.56 6.35
CA ALA A 123 4.78 -22.76 6.51
C ALA A 123 3.31 -22.56 6.13
N SER A 124 2.78 -21.35 6.31
CA SER A 124 1.37 -21.06 5.96
C SER A 124 1.15 -19.58 5.64
N VAL A 125 0.06 -19.30 4.93
CA VAL A 125 -0.52 -17.96 4.77
C VAL A 125 -1.91 -17.97 5.40
N GLU A 126 -2.21 -17.00 6.25
CA GLU A 126 -3.49 -16.88 6.94
C GLU A 126 -4.15 -15.53 6.67
N VAL A 127 -5.48 -15.54 6.55
CA VAL A 127 -6.33 -14.34 6.56
C VAL A 127 -6.93 -14.22 7.95
N LEU A 128 -6.69 -13.10 8.62
CA LEU A 128 -7.14 -12.81 9.97
C LEU A 128 -8.14 -11.64 9.97
N PRO A 129 -9.09 -11.60 10.90
CA PRO A 129 -9.85 -10.37 11.14
C PRO A 129 -8.91 -9.31 11.73
N LYS A 130 -9.04 -8.04 11.34
CA LYS A 130 -8.31 -6.96 12.01
C LYS A 130 -8.92 -6.71 13.38
N GLN A 131 -8.17 -6.96 14.45
CA GLN A 131 -8.59 -6.69 15.83
C GLN A 131 -8.22 -5.26 16.24
N GLY A 132 -9.05 -4.61 17.06
CA GLY A 132 -8.76 -3.30 17.61
C GLY A 132 -7.57 -3.32 18.59
N ALA A 133 -6.82 -2.21 18.65
CA ALA A 133 -5.60 -2.10 19.46
C ALA A 133 -5.78 -2.45 20.95
N ALA A 134 -6.99 -2.25 21.51
CA ALA A 134 -7.31 -2.57 22.90
C ALA A 134 -7.48 -4.08 23.17
N VAL A 135 -7.86 -4.87 22.16
CA VAL A 135 -8.03 -6.33 22.25
C VAL A 135 -6.67 -7.03 22.11
N ALA A 136 -5.83 -6.53 21.20
CA ALA A 136 -4.46 -7.03 21.00
C ALA A 136 -3.59 -6.93 22.27
N ALA A 137 -3.83 -5.94 23.13
CA ALA A 137 -3.11 -5.76 24.39
C ALA A 137 -3.66 -6.59 25.56
N LYS A 138 -4.86 -7.20 25.45
CA LYS A 138 -5.57 -7.85 26.58
C LYS A 138 -5.92 -9.32 26.41
N SER A 139 -5.82 -9.93 25.23
CA SER A 139 -6.26 -11.32 25.05
C SER A 139 -5.13 -12.28 24.67
N ALA A 140 -4.53 -12.90 25.68
CA ALA A 140 -4.05 -14.29 25.62
C ALA A 140 -5.22 -15.31 25.75
N VAL A 141 -6.47 -14.83 25.66
CA VAL A 141 -7.70 -15.62 25.72
C VAL A 141 -8.22 -15.78 24.29
N ALA A 142 -7.96 -16.95 23.69
CA ALA A 142 -8.44 -17.43 22.39
C ALA A 142 -8.59 -16.32 21.32
N ALA A 143 -7.48 -15.93 20.68
CA ALA A 143 -7.56 -15.21 19.42
C ALA A 143 -8.51 -16.00 18.48
N ALA A 144 -9.58 -15.35 18.00
CA ALA A 144 -10.44 -15.96 16.99
C ALA A 144 -9.54 -16.56 15.90
N GLY A 145 -9.76 -17.84 15.57
CA GLY A 145 -8.95 -18.54 14.58
C GLY A 145 -8.92 -17.79 13.25
N PRO A 146 -7.95 -18.09 12.37
CA PRO A 146 -7.88 -17.45 11.07
C PRO A 146 -9.21 -17.63 10.31
N LEU A 147 -9.65 -16.58 9.61
CA LEU A 147 -10.81 -16.64 8.71
C LEU A 147 -10.53 -17.62 7.56
N ALA A 148 -9.27 -17.72 7.15
CA ALA A 148 -8.79 -18.76 6.25
C ALA A 148 -7.30 -19.05 6.49
N ARG A 149 -6.90 -20.30 6.26
CA ARG A 149 -5.52 -20.76 6.38
C ARG A 149 -5.15 -21.61 5.17
N PHE A 150 -4.04 -21.25 4.53
CA PHE A 150 -3.48 -21.95 3.38
C PHE A 150 -2.13 -22.52 3.78
N GLU A 151 -2.03 -23.84 3.87
CA GLU A 151 -0.78 -24.53 4.13
C GLU A 151 0.19 -24.40 2.94
N ARG A 152 1.49 -24.42 3.21
CA ARG A 152 2.53 -24.34 2.17
C ARG A 152 2.30 -25.32 1.03
N SER A 153 1.96 -26.58 1.34
CA SER A 153 1.71 -27.61 0.32
C SER A 153 0.55 -27.26 -0.62
N THR A 154 -0.52 -26.68 -0.09
CA THR A 154 -1.66 -26.18 -0.87
C THR A 154 -1.25 -25.01 -1.77
N LEU A 155 -0.43 -24.10 -1.26
CA LEU A 155 0.09 -22.96 -2.01
C LEU A 155 1.07 -23.38 -3.12
N GLU A 156 1.94 -24.36 -2.85
CA GLU A 156 2.84 -24.95 -3.85
C GLU A 156 2.04 -25.65 -4.95
N GLN A 157 0.98 -26.38 -4.60
CA GLN A 157 0.06 -26.97 -5.59
C GLN A 157 -0.66 -25.90 -6.40
N ALA A 158 -1.13 -24.82 -5.75
CA ALA A 158 -1.78 -23.70 -6.43
C ALA A 158 -0.81 -23.00 -7.40
N ALA A 159 0.46 -22.81 -7.01
CA ALA A 159 1.48 -22.21 -7.87
C ALA A 159 1.91 -23.14 -9.02
N ALA A 160 1.99 -24.45 -8.79
CA ALA A 160 2.30 -25.43 -9.82
C ALA A 160 1.14 -25.57 -10.83
N GLY A 161 -0.10 -25.69 -10.34
CA GLY A 161 -1.32 -25.65 -11.14
C GLY A 161 -1.53 -24.30 -11.83
N GLY A 162 -1.01 -23.23 -11.23
CA GLY A 162 -0.96 -21.87 -11.75
C GLY A 162 -0.28 -21.77 -13.11
N LYS A 163 0.67 -22.64 -13.47
CA LYS A 163 1.28 -22.61 -14.83
C LYS A 163 0.30 -23.05 -15.92
N ASN A 164 -0.49 -24.09 -15.66
CA ASN A 164 -1.52 -24.57 -16.57
C ASN A 164 -2.74 -23.63 -16.58
N ALA A 165 -3.13 -23.13 -15.41
CA ALA A 165 -4.18 -22.14 -15.26
C ALA A 165 -3.79 -20.79 -15.90
N ARG A 166 -2.53 -20.36 -15.81
CA ARG A 166 -1.99 -19.17 -16.48
C ARG A 166 -2.01 -19.36 -17.99
N SER A 167 -1.69 -20.54 -18.50
CA SER A 167 -1.81 -20.84 -19.93
C SER A 167 -3.26 -20.79 -20.42
N ALA A 168 -4.20 -21.37 -19.66
CA ALA A 168 -5.64 -21.29 -19.96
C ALA A 168 -6.20 -19.87 -19.80
N MET A 169 -5.76 -19.13 -18.77
CA MET A 169 -6.11 -17.73 -18.54
C MET A 169 -5.55 -16.85 -19.65
N LEU A 170 -4.30 -17.02 -20.07
CA LEU A 170 -3.69 -16.31 -21.20
C LEU A 170 -4.45 -16.59 -22.50
N ALA A 171 -4.99 -17.81 -22.67
CA ALA A 171 -5.83 -18.14 -23.82
C ALA A 171 -7.22 -17.51 -23.75
N ALA A 172 -7.77 -17.30 -22.55
CA ALA A 172 -9.09 -16.70 -22.32
C ALA A 172 -9.06 -15.17 -22.12
N THR A 173 -7.88 -14.59 -21.84
CA THR A 173 -7.66 -13.15 -21.64
C THR A 173 -7.39 -12.52 -23.01
N PRO A 174 -7.99 -11.37 -23.32
CA PRO A 174 -7.65 -10.65 -24.55
C PRO A 174 -6.14 -10.41 -24.63
N SER A 175 -5.57 -10.54 -25.84
CA SER A 175 -4.15 -10.29 -26.05
C SER A 175 -3.81 -8.86 -25.62
N ALA A 176 -2.81 -8.74 -24.74
CA ALA A 176 -2.36 -7.47 -24.19
C ALA A 176 -0.85 -7.31 -24.33
N THR A 177 -0.40 -6.06 -24.34
CA THR A 177 1.03 -5.70 -24.25
C THR A 177 1.22 -4.61 -23.22
N ALA A 178 2.41 -4.50 -22.63
CA ALA A 178 2.75 -3.41 -21.72
C ALA A 178 3.86 -2.53 -22.30
N THR A 179 3.72 -1.22 -22.17
CA THR A 179 4.77 -0.23 -22.44
C THR A 179 5.07 0.54 -21.18
N THR A 180 6.31 0.54 -20.71
CA THR A 180 6.75 1.40 -19.61
C THR A 180 6.93 2.83 -20.12
N ILE A 181 6.13 3.75 -19.59
CA ILE A 181 6.11 5.18 -19.94
C ILE A 181 7.10 5.96 -19.06
N LEU A 182 7.22 5.58 -17.80
CA LEU A 182 8.16 6.15 -16.84
C LEU A 182 8.86 5.00 -16.11
N ASN A 183 10.20 4.97 -16.16
CA ASN A 183 11.03 3.99 -15.48
C ASN A 183 12.06 4.73 -14.63
N ASN A 184 11.90 4.74 -13.32
CA ASN A 184 12.86 5.32 -12.37
C ASN A 184 13.67 4.26 -11.61
N GLY A 185 13.37 2.99 -11.81
CA GLY A 185 14.14 1.89 -11.24
C GLY A 185 13.32 0.63 -11.05
N SER A 186 13.85 -0.28 -10.24
CA SER A 186 13.18 -1.54 -9.92
C SER A 186 11.83 -1.31 -9.25
N ALA A 187 10.83 -2.14 -9.61
CA ALA A 187 9.52 -2.20 -8.96
C ALA A 187 9.63 -2.59 -7.46
N ALA A 188 10.74 -3.21 -7.05
CA ALA A 188 11.01 -3.46 -5.64
C ALA A 188 11.27 -2.18 -4.82
N THR A 189 11.59 -1.06 -5.49
CA THR A 189 11.98 0.20 -4.83
C THR A 189 11.16 1.41 -5.27
N HIS A 190 10.20 1.22 -6.17
CA HIS A 190 9.33 2.27 -6.70
C HIS A 190 7.88 1.78 -6.65
N MET A 191 6.95 2.71 -6.56
CA MET A 191 5.54 2.37 -6.68
C MET A 191 5.14 2.34 -8.15
N ASP A 192 4.51 1.26 -8.59
CA ASP A 192 4.21 1.03 -9.99
C ASP A 192 2.72 1.30 -10.29
N TYR A 193 2.46 2.33 -11.11
CA TYR A 193 1.13 2.69 -11.59
C TYR A 193 0.86 2.07 -12.97
N VAL A 194 -0.27 1.40 -13.13
CA VAL A 194 -0.65 0.69 -14.35
C VAL A 194 -1.93 1.31 -14.91
N PHE A 195 -1.84 1.88 -16.11
CA PHE A 195 -2.99 2.42 -16.83
C PHE A 195 -3.44 1.44 -17.91
N ILE A 196 -4.72 1.06 -17.89
CA ILE A 196 -5.32 0.11 -18.83
C ILE A 196 -6.56 0.75 -19.48
N GLY A 197 -6.73 0.60 -20.78
CA GLY A 197 -7.89 1.13 -21.50
C GLY A 197 -9.00 0.10 -21.57
N ASP A 198 -10.26 0.53 -21.37
CA ASP A 198 -11.43 -0.30 -21.69
C ASP A 198 -12.36 0.38 -22.67
N GLY A 199 -13.00 -0.41 -23.54
CA GLY A 199 -13.88 0.11 -24.59
C GLY A 199 -13.14 0.70 -25.80
N TYR A 200 -11.85 0.42 -25.97
CA TYR A 200 -11.08 0.79 -27.18
C TYR A 200 -10.90 -0.44 -28.05
N THR A 201 -11.42 -0.42 -29.27
CA THR A 201 -11.24 -1.51 -30.25
C THR A 201 -9.81 -1.56 -30.78
N ALA A 202 -9.45 -2.64 -31.47
CA ALA A 202 -8.14 -2.76 -32.13
C ALA A 202 -7.84 -1.59 -33.09
N ALA A 203 -8.86 -1.03 -33.75
CA ALA A 203 -8.74 0.13 -34.63
C ALA A 203 -8.54 1.46 -33.87
N GLU A 204 -8.85 1.49 -32.58
CA GLU A 204 -8.77 2.69 -31.73
C GLU A 204 -7.51 2.69 -30.83
N MET A 205 -6.55 1.79 -31.06
CA MET A 205 -5.35 1.72 -30.22
C MET A 205 -4.50 3.00 -30.26
N ASP A 206 -4.50 3.75 -31.38
CA ASP A 206 -3.88 5.08 -31.41
C ASP A 206 -4.61 6.09 -30.52
N LYS A 207 -5.96 6.05 -30.51
CA LYS A 207 -6.79 6.87 -29.63
C LYS A 207 -6.51 6.51 -28.16
N TRP A 208 -6.48 5.22 -27.83
CA TRP A 208 -6.13 4.74 -26.48
C TRP A 208 -4.79 5.30 -26.02
N ARG A 209 -3.74 5.19 -26.86
CA ARG A 209 -2.41 5.71 -26.51
C ARG A 209 -2.42 7.21 -26.23
N ALA A 210 -3.15 7.99 -27.02
CA ALA A 210 -3.28 9.43 -26.82
C ALA A 210 -4.05 9.77 -25.53
N ASP A 211 -5.14 9.06 -25.26
CA ASP A 211 -5.97 9.23 -24.07
C ASP A 211 -5.22 8.85 -22.79
N ALA A 212 -4.53 7.71 -22.80
CA ALA A 212 -3.64 7.29 -21.73
C ALA A 212 -2.58 8.34 -21.44
N GLN A 213 -1.91 8.87 -22.47
CA GLN A 213 -0.90 9.91 -22.30
C GLN A 213 -1.49 11.20 -21.70
N LYS A 214 -2.71 11.58 -22.09
CA LYS A 214 -3.40 12.74 -21.53
C LYS A 214 -3.69 12.56 -20.04
N VAL A 215 -4.17 11.38 -19.63
CA VAL A 215 -4.42 11.06 -18.21
C VAL A 215 -3.11 11.02 -17.42
N ILE A 216 -2.08 10.34 -17.93
CA ILE A 216 -0.75 10.28 -17.29
C ILE A 216 -0.16 11.68 -17.12
N ASN A 217 -0.29 12.55 -18.13
CA ASN A 217 0.15 13.94 -18.04
C ASN A 217 -0.63 14.72 -16.98
N GLY A 218 -1.95 14.49 -16.86
CA GLY A 218 -2.77 15.11 -15.82
C GLY A 218 -2.35 14.66 -14.41
N PHE A 219 -2.07 13.38 -14.23
CA PHE A 219 -1.52 12.85 -12.98
C PHE A 219 -0.17 13.48 -12.65
N LEU A 220 0.76 13.52 -13.61
CA LEU A 220 2.09 14.10 -13.41
C LEU A 220 2.09 15.63 -13.31
N ALA A 221 1.02 16.31 -13.72
CA ALA A 221 0.83 17.74 -13.50
C ALA A 221 0.38 18.04 -12.06
N ASP A 222 -0.14 17.05 -11.34
CA ASP A 222 -0.47 17.22 -9.94
C ASP A 222 0.79 17.48 -9.09
N PRO A 223 0.81 18.50 -8.22
CA PRO A 223 2.01 18.83 -7.44
C PRO A 223 2.55 17.68 -6.59
N LEU A 224 1.68 16.83 -6.02
CA LEU A 224 2.12 15.71 -5.19
C LEU A 224 2.80 14.64 -6.02
N PHE A 225 2.21 14.24 -7.15
CA PHE A 225 2.78 13.22 -8.03
C PHE A 225 4.05 13.74 -8.72
N ASN A 226 4.07 15.01 -9.15
CA ASN A 226 5.27 15.62 -9.72
C ASN A 226 6.43 15.64 -8.71
N ALA A 227 6.18 16.05 -7.47
CA ALA A 227 7.19 16.09 -6.42
C ALA A 227 7.75 14.69 -6.05
N ASN A 228 6.97 13.64 -6.28
CA ASN A 228 7.37 12.25 -6.03
C ASN A 228 7.64 11.46 -7.32
N ARG A 229 7.77 12.12 -8.48
CA ARG A 229 7.89 11.47 -9.79
C ARG A 229 9.05 10.48 -9.86
N ALA A 230 10.14 10.75 -9.16
CA ALA A 230 11.32 9.87 -9.10
C ALA A 230 11.09 8.59 -8.29
N SER A 231 10.01 8.50 -7.49
CA SER A 231 9.70 7.36 -6.62
C SER A 231 8.65 6.40 -7.21
N MET A 232 8.32 6.55 -8.50
CA MET A 232 7.28 5.77 -9.16
C MET A 232 7.69 5.28 -10.55
N ASN A 233 7.11 4.19 -10.99
CA ASN A 233 7.08 3.77 -12.39
C ASN A 233 5.67 3.92 -12.95
N ILE A 234 5.56 4.07 -14.27
CA ILE A 234 4.27 4.15 -14.97
C ILE A 234 4.29 3.20 -16.15
N HIS A 235 3.29 2.33 -16.21
CA HIS A 235 3.06 1.38 -17.30
C HIS A 235 1.73 1.67 -17.96
N ARG A 236 1.70 1.58 -19.29
CA ARG A 236 0.48 1.53 -20.08
C ARG A 236 0.29 0.10 -20.58
N VAL A 237 -0.89 -0.47 -20.36
CA VAL A 237 -1.28 -1.77 -20.90
C VAL A 237 -2.24 -1.55 -22.07
N ASP A 238 -1.87 -2.09 -23.22
CA ASP A 238 -2.63 -2.01 -24.47
C ASP A 238 -3.40 -3.32 -24.64
N VAL A 239 -4.73 -3.23 -24.57
CA VAL A 239 -5.65 -4.35 -24.73
C VAL A 239 -6.85 -3.89 -25.55
N ALA A 240 -7.27 -4.68 -26.53
CA ALA A 240 -8.40 -4.34 -27.38
C ALA A 240 -9.72 -4.89 -26.79
N SER A 241 -10.75 -4.05 -26.80
CA SER A 241 -12.15 -4.43 -26.58
C SER A 241 -12.81 -4.86 -27.89
N ASN A 242 -13.86 -5.68 -27.81
CA ASN A 242 -14.62 -6.10 -29.00
C ASN A 242 -15.49 -4.97 -29.54
N GLN A 243 -15.98 -4.08 -28.67
CA GLN A 243 -16.78 -2.92 -29.03
C GLN A 243 -16.17 -1.61 -28.50
N SER A 244 -16.41 -0.52 -29.24
CA SER A 244 -16.04 0.83 -28.84
C SER A 244 -17.05 1.38 -27.81
N GLY A 245 -16.58 2.12 -26.82
CA GLY A 245 -17.41 2.64 -25.72
C GLY A 245 -17.55 1.66 -24.57
N VAL A 246 -18.38 2.00 -23.60
CA VAL A 246 -18.63 1.23 -22.37
C VAL A 246 -20.13 1.17 -22.07
N ASP A 247 -20.53 0.38 -21.09
CA ASP A 247 -21.94 0.24 -20.72
C ASP A 247 -22.48 1.54 -20.10
N GLU A 248 -23.68 1.93 -20.54
CA GLU A 248 -24.49 3.01 -19.94
C GLU A 248 -25.88 2.44 -19.70
N ILE A 249 -26.02 1.70 -18.60
CA ILE A 249 -27.23 0.91 -18.27
C ILE A 249 -28.48 1.78 -18.13
N ASP A 250 -28.31 3.00 -17.61
CA ASP A 250 -29.36 4.01 -17.45
C ASP A 250 -29.90 4.52 -18.79
N LYS A 251 -29.17 4.25 -19.88
CA LYS A 251 -29.55 4.57 -21.26
C LYS A 251 -29.82 3.31 -22.11
N GLY A 252 -29.75 2.12 -21.51
CA GLY A 252 -29.91 0.85 -22.22
C GLY A 252 -28.80 0.54 -23.24
N ILE A 253 -27.59 1.08 -23.03
CA ILE A 253 -26.43 0.84 -23.90
C ILE A 253 -25.55 -0.22 -23.25
N TYR A 254 -25.29 -1.31 -23.99
CA TYR A 254 -24.43 -2.41 -23.58
C TYR A 254 -23.35 -2.67 -24.64
N ARG A 255 -22.13 -2.95 -24.20
CA ARG A 255 -20.89 -3.06 -24.97
C ARG A 255 -20.08 -4.23 -24.44
N ASP A 256 -19.65 -5.10 -25.35
CA ASP A 256 -18.69 -6.16 -25.07
C ASP A 256 -17.27 -5.58 -25.02
N THR A 257 -16.80 -5.29 -23.82
CA THR A 257 -15.48 -4.70 -23.57
C THR A 257 -14.52 -5.66 -22.88
N ALA A 258 -13.22 -5.33 -22.89
CA ALA A 258 -12.19 -6.19 -22.33
C ALA A 258 -12.32 -6.37 -20.80
N MET A 259 -12.89 -5.38 -20.10
CA MET A 259 -12.99 -5.36 -18.65
C MET A 259 -14.41 -5.09 -18.13
N ASP A 260 -15.45 -5.14 -18.96
CA ASP A 260 -16.84 -4.88 -18.59
C ASP A 260 -17.02 -3.52 -17.88
N ALA A 261 -16.44 -2.45 -18.43
CA ALA A 261 -16.64 -1.11 -17.89
C ALA A 261 -18.11 -0.67 -17.99
N GLU A 262 -18.65 -0.15 -16.90
CA GLU A 262 -20.08 0.18 -16.77
C GLU A 262 -20.30 1.44 -15.93
N PHE A 263 -21.09 2.39 -16.45
CA PHE A 263 -21.69 3.46 -15.66
C PHE A 263 -22.98 2.99 -14.99
N GLY A 264 -23.23 3.49 -13.78
CA GLY A 264 -24.50 3.25 -13.09
C GLY A 264 -24.44 2.10 -12.08
N CYS A 265 -23.26 1.57 -11.74
CA CYS A 265 -23.16 0.46 -10.79
C CYS A 265 -23.86 0.81 -9.47
N TYR A 266 -24.52 -0.19 -8.87
CA TYR A 266 -25.32 -0.03 -7.65
C TYR A 266 -26.43 1.04 -7.77
N ASN A 267 -26.90 1.33 -8.99
CA ASN A 267 -27.86 2.38 -9.32
C ASN A 267 -27.36 3.81 -9.00
N ILE A 268 -26.04 4.03 -9.10
CA ILE A 268 -25.42 5.34 -8.90
C ILE A 268 -24.91 5.85 -10.24
N GLU A 269 -25.62 6.81 -10.83
CA GLU A 269 -25.47 7.29 -12.22
C GLU A 269 -24.01 7.52 -12.68
N ARG A 270 -23.16 8.09 -11.81
CA ARG A 270 -21.79 8.50 -12.15
C ARG A 270 -20.72 7.54 -11.66
N LEU A 271 -21.12 6.48 -10.98
CA LEU A 271 -20.19 5.45 -10.53
C LEU A 271 -19.84 4.56 -11.72
N LEU A 272 -18.54 4.55 -12.06
CA LEU A 272 -17.99 3.77 -13.17
C LEU A 272 -17.25 2.58 -12.60
N CYS A 273 -17.64 1.35 -12.92
CA CYS A 273 -16.97 0.14 -12.44
C CYS A 273 -16.38 -0.65 -13.59
N VAL A 274 -15.55 -1.63 -13.24
CA VAL A 274 -15.04 -2.66 -14.13
C VAL A 274 -15.12 -4.00 -13.42
N ASN A 275 -15.01 -5.08 -14.19
CA ASN A 275 -14.70 -6.39 -13.66
C ASN A 275 -13.24 -6.42 -13.17
N ASN A 276 -13.06 -6.27 -11.85
CA ASN A 276 -11.73 -6.26 -11.21
C ASN A 276 -10.90 -7.49 -11.57
N THR A 277 -11.51 -8.68 -11.66
CA THR A 277 -10.78 -9.91 -12.00
C THR A 277 -10.24 -9.86 -13.42
N LYS A 278 -11.03 -9.39 -14.40
CA LYS A 278 -10.54 -9.18 -15.78
C LYS A 278 -9.39 -8.17 -15.81
N ALA A 279 -9.54 -7.03 -15.14
CA ALA A 279 -8.50 -6.00 -15.09
C ALA A 279 -7.18 -6.53 -14.50
N THR A 280 -7.22 -7.22 -13.36
CA THR A 280 -6.00 -7.78 -12.74
C THR A 280 -5.43 -8.97 -13.52
N ASN A 281 -6.25 -9.75 -14.24
CA ASN A 281 -5.77 -10.80 -15.15
C ASN A 281 -5.02 -10.20 -16.35
N ILE A 282 -5.60 -9.16 -16.97
CA ILE A 282 -4.98 -8.45 -18.09
C ILE A 282 -3.64 -7.86 -17.65
N ALA A 283 -3.61 -7.10 -16.54
CA ALA A 283 -2.36 -6.55 -16.00
C ALA A 283 -1.33 -7.66 -15.71
N GLY A 284 -1.77 -8.74 -15.07
CA GLY A 284 -0.90 -9.86 -14.69
C GLY A 284 -0.43 -10.74 -15.84
N SER A 285 -1.03 -10.61 -17.03
CA SER A 285 -0.55 -11.29 -18.23
C SER A 285 0.74 -10.68 -18.78
N VAL A 286 1.01 -9.39 -18.49
CA VAL A 286 2.09 -8.60 -19.10
C VAL A 286 3.04 -7.94 -18.09
N LEU A 287 2.68 -7.88 -16.80
CA LEU A 287 3.51 -7.28 -15.73
C LEU A 287 3.74 -8.28 -14.60
N ALA A 288 4.85 -8.12 -13.87
CA ALA A 288 5.15 -8.88 -12.66
C ALA A 288 4.24 -8.45 -11.48
N PRO A 289 4.07 -9.27 -10.43
CA PRO A 289 3.25 -8.92 -9.26
C PRO A 289 3.63 -7.61 -8.55
N ASP A 290 4.92 -7.31 -8.45
CA ASP A 290 5.43 -6.08 -7.82
C ASP A 290 5.40 -4.86 -8.76
N ALA A 291 5.11 -5.05 -10.06
CA ALA A 291 5.03 -3.97 -11.04
C ALA A 291 3.58 -3.50 -11.31
N ARG A 292 2.69 -3.66 -10.31
CA ARG A 292 1.25 -3.36 -10.43
C ARG A 292 0.59 -2.94 -9.12
N ASP A 293 1.21 -2.04 -8.37
CA ASP A 293 0.70 -1.58 -7.07
C ASP A 293 -0.64 -0.83 -7.18
N VAL A 294 -0.79 0.01 -8.21
CA VAL A 294 -2.01 0.80 -8.44
C VAL A 294 -2.48 0.61 -9.87
N VAL A 295 -3.61 -0.07 -10.03
CA VAL A 295 -4.25 -0.28 -11.35
C VAL A 295 -5.34 0.76 -11.56
N VAL A 296 -5.26 1.48 -12.67
CA VAL A 296 -6.18 2.52 -13.10
C VAL A 296 -6.75 2.15 -14.47
N VAL A 297 -8.06 1.97 -14.56
CA VAL A 297 -8.76 1.70 -15.83
C VAL A 297 -9.39 2.98 -16.37
N ILE A 298 -9.08 3.31 -17.61
CA ILE A 298 -9.61 4.45 -18.34
C ILE A 298 -10.68 3.95 -19.32
N ALA A 299 -11.94 4.31 -19.08
CA ALA A 299 -13.05 3.99 -19.96
C ALA A 299 -13.08 4.90 -21.19
N ASN A 300 -13.30 4.33 -22.38
CA ASN A 300 -13.53 5.06 -23.62
C ASN A 300 -14.90 5.75 -23.64
N SER A 301 -15.10 6.76 -22.77
CA SER A 301 -16.30 7.59 -22.73
C SER A 301 -15.96 9.00 -22.29
N THR A 302 -16.71 9.98 -22.80
CA THR A 302 -16.62 11.39 -22.37
C THR A 302 -17.64 11.74 -21.29
N ARG A 303 -18.54 10.81 -20.94
CA ARG A 303 -19.46 10.96 -19.82
C ARG A 303 -18.67 11.01 -18.52
N TYR A 304 -18.97 12.00 -17.68
CA TYR A 304 -18.31 12.15 -16.39
C TYR A 304 -18.62 10.97 -15.44
N GLY A 305 -17.57 10.33 -14.96
CA GLY A 305 -17.62 9.35 -13.88
C GLY A 305 -16.26 8.74 -13.59
N GLY A 306 -16.23 7.97 -12.52
CA GLY A 306 -15.03 7.35 -11.95
C GLY A 306 -15.37 6.75 -10.59
N SER A 307 -14.45 5.97 -10.05
CA SER A 307 -14.56 5.42 -8.70
C SER A 307 -13.22 4.87 -8.22
N GLY A 308 -13.05 4.75 -6.91
CA GLY A 308 -11.94 4.03 -6.30
C GLY A 308 -12.25 2.59 -5.94
N GLY A 309 -11.28 1.93 -5.31
CA GLY A 309 -11.38 0.54 -4.89
C GLY A 309 -10.10 -0.24 -5.21
N ALA A 310 -10.23 -1.56 -5.36
CA ALA A 310 -9.12 -2.42 -5.75
C ALA A 310 -8.53 -2.04 -7.13
N VAL A 311 -9.38 -1.56 -8.03
CA VAL A 311 -9.02 -0.92 -9.30
C VAL A 311 -9.68 0.46 -9.30
N ALA A 312 -8.90 1.50 -9.55
CA ALA A 312 -9.45 2.84 -9.76
C ALA A 312 -9.95 2.96 -11.20
N THR A 313 -11.05 3.68 -11.40
CA THR A 313 -11.64 3.89 -12.72
C THR A 313 -11.84 5.37 -12.99
N LEU A 314 -11.68 5.77 -14.26
CA LEU A 314 -12.06 7.09 -14.73
C LEU A 314 -12.50 7.06 -16.18
N SER A 315 -13.36 8.00 -16.55
CA SER A 315 -13.67 8.33 -17.94
C SER A 315 -12.67 9.35 -18.52
N MET A 316 -12.80 9.66 -19.81
CA MET A 316 -12.07 10.75 -20.46
C MET A 316 -12.67 12.15 -20.25
N HIS A 317 -13.69 12.28 -19.39
CA HIS A 317 -14.17 13.59 -18.96
C HIS A 317 -13.08 14.34 -18.18
N ALA A 318 -12.94 15.65 -18.40
CA ALA A 318 -11.85 16.46 -17.84
C ALA A 318 -11.76 16.40 -16.31
N SER A 319 -12.91 16.42 -15.62
CA SER A 319 -12.96 16.34 -14.15
C SER A 319 -12.74 14.93 -13.58
N SER A 320 -12.72 13.87 -14.40
CA SER A 320 -12.57 12.50 -13.90
C SER A 320 -11.16 12.18 -13.40
N ILE A 321 -10.14 12.95 -13.84
CA ILE A 321 -8.78 12.83 -13.30
C ILE A 321 -8.76 13.21 -11.81
N GLU A 322 -9.50 14.24 -11.40
CA GLU A 322 -9.58 14.64 -10.00
C GLU A 322 -10.21 13.55 -9.12
N VAL A 323 -11.23 12.86 -9.63
CA VAL A 323 -11.82 11.68 -8.97
C VAL A 323 -10.75 10.61 -8.80
N ALA A 324 -10.03 10.23 -9.86
CA ALA A 324 -8.99 9.21 -9.77
C ALA A 324 -7.87 9.59 -8.79
N LEU A 325 -7.46 10.86 -8.75
CA LEU A 325 -6.47 11.35 -7.80
C LEU A 325 -6.98 11.22 -6.35
N HIS A 326 -8.21 11.66 -6.06
CA HIS A 326 -8.84 11.50 -4.76
C HIS A 326 -8.87 10.02 -4.32
N GLU A 327 -9.31 9.14 -5.21
CA GLU A 327 -9.47 7.71 -4.93
C GLU A 327 -8.13 6.99 -4.70
N ILE A 328 -7.06 7.43 -5.37
CA ILE A 328 -5.70 6.97 -5.09
C ILE A 328 -5.22 7.44 -3.71
N GLY A 329 -5.74 8.57 -3.21
CA GLY A 329 -5.61 9.00 -1.82
C GLY A 329 -5.95 7.88 -0.84
N HIS A 330 -7.06 7.18 -1.07
CA HIS A 330 -7.45 6.02 -0.26
C HIS A 330 -6.61 4.79 -0.61
N THR A 331 -6.54 4.41 -1.88
CA THR A 331 -5.98 3.12 -2.30
C THR A 331 -4.47 3.00 -2.08
N ALA A 332 -3.71 4.06 -2.36
CA ALA A 332 -2.25 4.06 -2.24
C ALA A 332 -1.77 4.65 -0.91
N PHE A 333 -2.47 5.65 -0.37
CA PHE A 333 -1.96 6.46 0.75
C PHE A 333 -2.72 6.31 2.07
N ALA A 334 -3.81 5.53 2.09
CA ALA A 334 -4.64 5.29 3.27
C ALA A 334 -5.10 6.58 3.97
N LEU A 335 -5.42 7.60 3.17
CA LEU A 335 -6.08 8.81 3.64
C LEU A 335 -7.58 8.52 3.84
N ALA A 336 -8.19 9.14 4.84
CA ALA A 336 -9.63 9.15 5.02
C ALA A 336 -10.26 10.32 4.28
N ASP A 337 -11.56 10.25 4.05
CA ASP A 337 -12.36 11.40 3.64
C ASP A 337 -12.41 12.48 4.71
N GLU A 338 -12.28 13.71 4.25
CA GLU A 338 -12.30 14.90 5.08
C GLU A 338 -13.64 15.65 5.00
N TYR A 339 -14.58 15.17 4.18
CA TYR A 339 -15.94 15.70 4.13
C TYR A 339 -16.84 15.09 5.22
N GLU A 340 -17.91 15.79 5.54
CA GLU A 340 -18.77 15.57 6.72
C GLU A 340 -20.13 14.92 6.41
N TYR A 341 -20.28 14.34 5.22
CA TYR A 341 -21.52 13.76 4.72
C TYR A 341 -21.41 12.23 4.63
N GLY A 342 -22.40 11.49 5.15
CA GLY A 342 -22.44 10.02 5.09
C GLY A 342 -22.72 9.40 6.46
N THR A 343 -22.30 8.14 6.64
CA THR A 343 -22.51 7.40 7.91
C THR A 343 -21.40 7.72 8.91
N CYS A 344 -21.70 8.59 9.87
CA CYS A 344 -20.77 8.94 10.94
C CYS A 344 -20.59 7.83 11.98
N SER A 345 -19.36 7.62 12.45
CA SER A 345 -19.03 6.83 13.64
C SER A 345 -17.93 7.49 14.47
N THR A 346 -18.13 7.65 15.78
CA THR A 346 -17.16 8.22 16.74
C THR A 346 -16.74 7.23 17.82
N SER A 347 -16.88 5.92 17.56
CA SER A 347 -16.65 4.87 18.56
C SER A 347 -15.17 4.66 18.94
N SER A 348 -14.25 5.02 18.05
CA SER A 348 -12.81 4.83 18.22
C SER A 348 -12.02 5.85 17.41
N GLU A 349 -10.81 6.18 17.87
CA GLU A 349 -9.90 7.06 17.14
C GLU A 349 -9.58 6.42 15.76
N PRO A 350 -9.82 7.15 14.64
CA PRO A 350 -9.48 6.67 13.31
C PRO A 350 -7.98 6.42 13.17
N SER A 351 -7.58 5.45 12.36
CA SER A 351 -6.17 5.14 12.11
C SER A 351 -5.56 6.01 11.01
N GLU A 352 -6.38 6.53 10.11
CA GLU A 352 -5.97 7.42 9.02
C GLU A 352 -5.39 8.72 9.58
N VAL A 353 -4.30 9.20 9.01
CA VAL A 353 -3.52 10.28 9.63
C VAL A 353 -4.20 11.65 9.55
N ASN A 354 -5.17 11.83 8.67
CA ASN A 354 -5.80 13.11 8.33
C ASN A 354 -7.19 13.32 8.96
N VAL A 355 -7.61 12.47 9.90
CA VAL A 355 -8.87 12.65 10.64
C VAL A 355 -8.69 12.24 12.10
N SER A 356 -9.25 12.93 13.09
CA SER A 356 -9.12 12.55 14.50
C SER A 356 -10.37 12.85 15.33
N LEU A 357 -10.60 12.12 16.43
CA LEU A 357 -11.55 12.51 17.48
C LEU A 357 -10.98 13.59 18.39
N ASN A 358 -9.67 13.83 18.38
CA ASN A 358 -9.00 14.81 19.22
C ASN A 358 -8.99 16.20 18.55
N GLY A 359 -9.74 17.14 19.12
CA GLY A 359 -9.81 18.54 18.66
C GLY A 359 -8.75 19.47 19.21
N THR A 360 -7.81 18.96 20.02
CA THR A 360 -6.78 19.76 20.71
C THR A 360 -5.43 19.72 20.00
N ARG A 361 -4.42 20.45 20.51
CA ARG A 361 -3.04 20.41 19.98
C ARG A 361 -2.36 19.04 20.15
N ALA A 362 -2.94 18.12 20.93
CA ALA A 362 -2.46 16.75 21.06
C ALA A 362 -2.98 15.82 19.93
N VAL A 363 -3.58 16.38 18.87
CA VAL A 363 -3.99 15.64 17.66
C VAL A 363 -2.79 15.06 16.90
N LYS A 364 -3.04 14.08 16.02
CA LYS A 364 -2.02 13.35 15.23
C LYS A 364 -1.04 14.23 14.45
N TRP A 365 -1.48 15.40 13.99
CA TRP A 365 -0.68 16.39 13.27
C TRP A 365 -0.36 17.64 14.10
N GLY A 366 -0.49 17.55 15.44
CA GLY A 366 -0.34 18.69 16.35
C GLY A 366 1.00 19.41 16.22
N ASN A 367 2.07 18.69 15.86
CA ASN A 367 3.39 19.23 15.61
C ASN A 367 3.49 20.14 14.36
N LEU A 368 2.48 20.09 13.48
CA LEU A 368 2.38 20.95 12.29
C LEU A 368 1.50 22.19 12.53
N ILE A 369 0.80 22.27 13.67
CA ILE A 369 -0.04 23.41 14.01
C ILE A 369 0.84 24.54 14.53
N ALA A 370 0.83 25.69 13.84
CA ALA A 370 1.56 26.87 14.30
C ALA A 370 1.08 27.34 15.69
N GLY A 371 1.98 27.93 16.47
CA GLY A 371 1.65 28.46 17.80
C GLY A 371 0.56 29.54 17.76
N SER A 372 0.46 30.28 16.65
CA SER A 372 -0.54 31.32 16.42
C SER A 372 -1.91 30.81 15.96
N THR A 373 -2.02 29.57 15.47
CA THR A 373 -3.30 29.03 15.00
C THR A 373 -4.20 28.65 16.17
N ALA A 374 -5.39 29.23 16.25
CA ALA A 374 -6.40 28.88 17.25
C ALA A 374 -6.87 27.42 17.10
N VAL A 375 -7.10 26.73 18.22
CA VAL A 375 -7.49 25.32 18.30
C VAL A 375 -8.63 25.18 19.33
N PRO A 376 -9.84 24.69 18.96
CA PRO A 376 -10.27 24.34 17.60
C PRO A 376 -10.21 25.49 16.60
N THR A 377 -9.99 25.17 15.34
CA THR A 377 -9.76 26.15 14.27
C THR A 377 -11.08 26.51 13.58
N GLY A 378 -11.43 27.79 13.59
CA GLY A 378 -12.65 28.29 12.95
C GLY A 378 -12.55 28.30 11.42
N LEU A 379 -13.68 28.03 10.75
CA LEU A 379 -13.80 28.11 9.29
C LEU A 379 -13.70 29.57 8.80
N GLY A 380 -13.02 29.80 7.69
CA GLY A 380 -12.83 31.13 7.09
C GLY A 380 -11.95 32.08 7.90
N VAL A 381 -11.38 31.64 9.02
CA VAL A 381 -10.51 32.46 9.88
C VAL A 381 -9.08 32.52 9.33
N TYR A 382 -8.62 31.43 8.71
CA TYR A 382 -7.27 31.31 8.18
C TYR A 382 -7.30 30.96 6.69
N PRO A 383 -6.27 31.32 5.90
CA PRO A 383 -6.15 30.84 4.52
C PRO A 383 -6.15 29.31 4.45
N ASN A 384 -6.80 28.76 3.43
CA ASN A 384 -6.80 27.31 3.22
C ASN A 384 -5.37 26.77 3.11
N GLY A 385 -5.11 25.64 3.75
CA GLY A 385 -3.77 25.05 3.92
C GLY A 385 -3.10 25.38 5.26
N THR A 386 -3.66 26.30 6.05
CA THR A 386 -3.27 26.47 7.45
C THR A 386 -3.64 25.21 8.24
N VAL A 387 -2.66 24.59 8.89
CA VAL A 387 -2.88 23.36 9.67
C VAL A 387 -3.46 23.71 11.04
N GLY A 388 -4.60 23.08 11.36
CA GLY A 388 -5.37 23.32 12.58
C GLY A 388 -6.23 22.11 12.94
N THR A 389 -7.28 22.30 13.73
CA THR A 389 -8.30 21.27 13.99
C THR A 389 -9.67 21.81 13.59
N PHE A 390 -10.05 21.55 12.34
CA PHE A 390 -11.32 21.99 11.78
C PHE A 390 -12.40 20.95 12.05
N VAL A 391 -13.53 21.35 12.65
CA VAL A 391 -14.65 20.45 12.94
C VAL A 391 -15.25 19.93 11.64
N GLY A 392 -15.53 18.63 11.60
CA GLY A 392 -16.15 17.94 10.48
C GLY A 392 -15.14 17.12 9.67
N ALA A 393 -15.30 15.80 9.63
CA ALA A 393 -14.44 14.89 8.88
C ALA A 393 -15.02 13.46 8.90
N GLN A 394 -14.61 12.60 7.95
CA GLN A 394 -15.00 11.19 7.86
C GLN A 394 -16.48 11.00 8.21
N TYR A 395 -17.31 11.72 7.45
CA TYR A 395 -18.77 11.66 7.43
C TYR A 395 -19.47 12.22 8.68
N CYS A 396 -18.70 12.73 9.64
CA CYS A 396 -19.22 13.31 10.87
C CYS A 396 -19.20 14.84 10.79
N GLY A 397 -20.36 15.49 10.91
CA GLY A 397 -20.46 16.96 11.05
C GLY A 397 -19.91 17.52 12.36
N SER A 398 -19.71 16.68 13.37
CA SER A 398 -19.14 17.04 14.67
C SER A 398 -18.44 15.85 15.31
N GLY A 399 -17.56 16.08 16.29
CA GLY A 399 -16.87 15.00 17.01
C GLY A 399 -15.65 14.42 16.29
N LYS A 400 -15.44 14.77 15.02
CA LYS A 400 -14.20 14.54 14.27
C LYS A 400 -13.63 15.84 13.74
N TYR A 401 -12.32 15.83 13.52
CA TYR A 401 -11.55 16.97 13.06
C TYR A 401 -10.68 16.58 11.87
N ARG A 402 -10.52 17.53 10.93
CA ARG A 402 -9.58 17.45 9.80
C ARG A 402 -8.46 18.49 9.93
N PRO A 403 -7.30 18.29 9.27
CA PRO A 403 -6.11 19.12 9.47
C PRO A 403 -6.17 20.48 8.79
N THR A 404 -6.92 20.61 7.69
CA THR A 404 -7.03 21.85 6.91
C THR A 404 -8.48 22.15 6.59
N GLU A 405 -8.81 23.42 6.35
CA GLU A 405 -10.20 23.80 6.07
C GLU A 405 -10.76 23.06 4.85
N ASN A 406 -9.97 22.92 3.78
CA ASN A 406 -10.31 22.11 2.63
C ASN A 406 -9.07 21.44 2.02
N SER A 407 -9.23 20.24 1.48
CA SER A 407 -8.19 19.48 0.78
C SER A 407 -8.81 18.64 -0.34
N ARG A 408 -7.98 17.99 -1.16
CA ARG A 408 -8.47 17.02 -2.15
C ARG A 408 -9.31 15.89 -1.54
N MET A 409 -9.03 15.51 -0.29
CA MET A 409 -9.81 14.48 0.41
C MET A 409 -11.18 14.99 0.91
N ARG A 410 -11.49 16.28 0.68
CA ARG A 410 -12.80 16.88 0.99
C ARG A 410 -13.51 17.43 -0.24
N THR A 411 -12.78 18.04 -1.17
CA THR A 411 -13.33 18.65 -2.40
C THR A 411 -12.31 18.51 -3.53
N LEU A 412 -12.76 18.01 -4.68
CA LEU A 412 -11.92 17.85 -5.87
C LEU A 412 -11.34 19.20 -6.34
N GLY A 413 -10.16 19.17 -6.98
CA GLY A 413 -9.48 20.37 -7.47
C GLY A 413 -8.73 21.18 -6.40
N TYR A 414 -8.85 20.82 -5.11
CA TYR A 414 -8.06 21.42 -4.05
C TYR A 414 -6.68 20.75 -3.89
N PRO A 415 -5.68 21.46 -3.33
CA PRO A 415 -4.40 20.84 -2.95
C PRO A 415 -4.56 19.76 -1.87
N TRP A 416 -3.54 18.92 -1.72
CA TRP A 416 -3.49 17.88 -0.68
C TRP A 416 -3.21 18.45 0.71
N HIS A 417 -2.32 19.43 0.79
CA HIS A 417 -1.79 20.05 2.01
C HIS A 417 -0.93 19.15 2.89
N ALA A 418 -0.21 19.78 3.81
CA ALA A 418 0.96 19.22 4.48
C ALA A 418 0.74 17.87 5.20
N VAL A 419 -0.44 17.66 5.80
CA VAL A 419 -0.73 16.40 6.51
C VAL A 419 -0.89 15.23 5.54
N ASN A 420 -1.65 15.43 4.46
CA ASN A 420 -1.85 14.41 3.42
C ASN A 420 -0.55 14.18 2.63
N GLU A 421 0.15 15.24 2.24
CA GLU A 421 1.46 15.15 1.57
C GLU A 421 2.51 14.43 2.43
N GLY A 422 2.50 14.68 3.75
CA GLY A 422 3.37 13.99 4.70
C GLY A 422 3.07 12.50 4.79
N ALA A 423 1.79 12.10 4.74
CA ALA A 423 1.36 10.70 4.69
C ALA A 423 1.88 10.01 3.42
N VAL A 424 1.70 10.67 2.27
CA VAL A 424 2.12 10.17 0.96
C VAL A 424 3.64 9.97 0.91
N LYS A 425 4.42 10.95 1.40
CA LYS A 425 5.89 10.83 1.48
C LYS A 425 6.32 9.61 2.30
N LYS A 426 5.63 9.32 3.41
CA LYS A 426 5.91 8.13 4.23
C LYS A 426 5.61 6.83 3.48
N VAL A 427 4.61 6.81 2.59
CA VAL A 427 4.33 5.65 1.74
C VAL A 427 5.42 5.46 0.69
N PHE A 428 5.79 6.50 -0.07
CA PHE A 428 6.89 6.38 -1.05
C PHE A 428 8.21 5.97 -0.40
N ALA A 429 8.50 6.46 0.81
CA ALA A 429 9.69 6.06 1.58
C ALA A 429 9.70 4.55 1.94
N LYS A 430 8.54 3.88 1.97
CA LYS A 430 8.48 2.42 2.17
C LYS A 430 8.98 1.65 0.95
N TYR A 431 8.99 2.23 -0.25
CA TYR A 431 9.52 1.62 -1.47
C TYR A 431 11.02 1.90 -1.62
N THR A 432 11.44 3.17 -1.57
CA THR A 432 12.78 3.59 -2.03
C THR A 432 13.97 3.11 -1.21
N GLY A 433 13.77 2.53 -0.02
CA GLY A 433 14.75 1.69 0.70
C GLY A 433 16.11 2.32 1.04
N SER A 434 16.34 3.58 0.69
CA SER A 434 17.59 4.34 0.87
C SER A 434 17.42 5.48 1.87
N GLY A 435 16.18 5.79 2.26
CA GLY A 435 15.91 6.63 3.41
C GLY A 435 16.16 5.83 4.69
N SER A 436 17.16 6.25 5.46
CA SER A 436 17.30 5.82 6.85
C SER A 436 15.96 6.03 7.57
N VAL A 437 15.41 4.98 8.17
CA VAL A 437 14.20 5.03 8.98
C VAL A 437 14.61 5.44 10.38
N THR A 438 14.10 6.58 10.86
CA THR A 438 14.28 6.99 12.25
C THR A 438 13.11 6.53 13.10
N GLN A 439 13.40 5.70 14.10
CA GLN A 439 12.48 5.27 15.14
C GLN A 439 12.93 5.83 16.48
N THR A 440 12.02 6.49 17.20
CA THR A 440 12.27 7.00 18.56
C THR A 440 11.54 6.16 19.59
N GLY A 441 12.05 6.13 20.82
CA GLY A 441 11.38 5.48 21.95
C GLY A 441 11.98 5.91 23.28
N THR A 442 11.52 5.29 24.37
CA THR A 442 12.04 5.50 25.72
C THR A 442 12.37 4.16 26.34
N LEU A 443 13.55 4.03 26.93
CA LEU A 443 13.95 2.84 27.68
C LEU A 443 14.05 3.15 29.17
N ALA A 444 13.53 2.23 29.98
CA ALA A 444 13.88 2.14 31.39
C ALA A 444 15.26 1.48 31.56
N ASN A 445 15.86 1.62 32.75
CA ASN A 445 17.12 0.96 33.07
C ASN A 445 17.02 -0.56 32.92
N GLY A 446 17.91 -1.16 32.13
CA GLY A 446 17.86 -2.59 31.77
C GLY A 446 16.81 -2.96 30.71
N GLY A 447 16.04 -1.99 30.21
CA GLY A 447 15.01 -2.19 29.19
C GLY A 447 15.58 -2.40 27.79
N SER A 448 14.75 -2.86 26.86
CA SER A 448 15.12 -2.95 25.45
C SER A 448 13.93 -2.68 24.53
N ALA A 449 14.22 -2.28 23.29
CA ALA A 449 13.24 -2.10 22.23
C ALA A 449 13.81 -2.61 20.91
N ILE A 450 12.94 -3.14 20.06
CA ILE A 450 13.31 -3.63 18.73
C ILE A 450 12.99 -2.61 17.64
N ALA A 451 13.72 -2.68 16.53
CA ALA A 451 13.45 -1.94 15.32
C ALA A 451 13.44 -2.88 14.09
N PRO A 452 12.38 -2.84 13.27
CA PRO A 452 11.20 -1.98 13.42
C PRO A 452 10.34 -2.30 14.65
N SER A 453 9.71 -1.29 15.25
CA SER A 453 8.77 -1.48 16.38
C SER A 453 7.39 -1.97 15.94
N ALA A 454 7.06 -1.80 14.66
CA ALA A 454 5.81 -2.30 14.11
C ALA A 454 5.84 -3.82 13.97
N SER A 455 4.70 -4.47 14.26
CA SER A 455 4.52 -5.91 14.01
C SER A 455 4.95 -6.27 12.57
N PRO A 456 5.75 -7.33 12.37
CA PRO A 456 6.11 -8.37 13.34
C PRO A 456 7.31 -8.05 14.25
N GLY A 457 7.95 -6.89 14.12
CA GLY A 457 9.13 -6.52 14.90
C GLY A 457 10.46 -6.83 14.21
N TRP A 458 10.40 -7.31 12.97
CA TRP A 458 11.53 -7.63 12.10
C TRP A 458 11.09 -7.47 10.64
N VAL A 459 12.05 -7.52 9.71
CA VAL A 459 11.77 -7.45 8.27
C VAL A 459 12.58 -8.47 7.50
N GLN A 460 12.07 -8.90 6.36
CA GLN A 460 12.90 -9.51 5.33
C GLN A 460 13.82 -8.43 4.75
N ALA A 461 15.11 -8.74 4.63
CA ALA A 461 16.13 -7.88 4.03
C ALA A 461 16.90 -8.67 2.96
N GLY A 462 17.37 -7.96 1.95
CA GLY A 462 18.24 -8.49 0.89
C GLY A 462 19.68 -8.61 1.34
N ALA A 463 20.55 -9.06 0.43
CA ALA A 463 21.99 -9.00 0.66
C ALA A 463 22.50 -7.57 0.42
N GLY A 464 23.39 -7.09 1.28
CA GLY A 464 23.96 -5.74 1.14
C GLY A 464 24.37 -5.13 2.47
N THR A 465 24.57 -3.81 2.46
CA THR A 465 25.00 -3.04 3.63
C THR A 465 23.81 -2.61 4.47
N PHE A 466 23.81 -3.04 5.73
CA PHE A 466 22.96 -2.57 6.81
C PHE A 466 23.67 -1.41 7.51
N SER A 467 22.95 -0.32 7.74
CA SER A 467 23.46 0.87 8.44
C SER A 467 22.53 1.23 9.59
N LEU A 468 23.06 1.37 10.79
CA LEU A 468 22.29 1.73 11.98
C LEU A 468 23.06 2.76 12.83
N GLN A 469 22.36 3.79 13.29
CA GLN A 469 22.90 4.86 14.13
C GLN A 469 21.92 5.14 15.27
N LEU A 470 22.38 4.91 16.50
CA LEU A 470 21.65 5.16 17.73
C LEU A 470 22.15 6.45 18.38
N SER A 471 21.22 7.24 18.88
CA SER A 471 21.48 8.36 19.79
C SER A 471 20.51 8.30 20.97
N GLY A 472 21.01 8.49 22.18
CA GLY A 472 20.23 8.53 23.42
C GLY A 472 20.77 9.55 24.41
N PRO A 473 20.33 9.51 25.69
CA PRO A 473 20.58 10.58 26.62
C PRO A 473 22.03 10.56 27.15
N ALA A 474 22.56 11.74 27.47
CA ALA A 474 23.84 11.85 28.17
C ALA A 474 23.74 11.23 29.57
N GLY A 475 24.74 10.44 29.97
CA GLY A 475 24.78 9.77 31.27
C GLY A 475 24.03 8.43 31.35
N ALA A 476 23.53 7.91 30.21
CA ALA A 476 23.06 6.54 30.08
C ALA A 476 23.93 5.75 29.09
N ASP A 477 23.84 4.43 29.17
CA ASP A 477 24.61 3.47 28.40
C ASP A 477 23.65 2.57 27.62
N PHE A 478 23.46 2.89 26.33
CA PHE A 478 22.51 2.21 25.47
C PHE A 478 23.26 1.51 24.33
N ASP A 479 23.20 0.18 24.33
CA ASP A 479 23.82 -0.68 23.33
C ASP A 479 22.91 -0.87 22.10
N LEU A 480 23.54 -1.17 20.97
CA LEU A 480 22.87 -1.49 19.72
C LEU A 480 23.29 -2.87 19.22
N PHE A 481 22.31 -3.69 18.85
CA PHE A 481 22.50 -5.03 18.32
C PHE A 481 21.74 -5.22 17.01
N LEU A 482 22.30 -6.04 16.11
CA LEU A 482 21.62 -6.52 14.91
C LEU A 482 21.47 -8.05 15.02
N TYR A 483 20.25 -8.54 14.81
CA TYR A 483 19.91 -9.96 14.83
C TYR A 483 19.46 -10.44 13.46
N LYS A 484 19.86 -11.67 13.08
CA LYS A 484 19.42 -12.38 11.88
C LYS A 484 18.72 -13.68 12.25
N TRP A 485 17.64 -14.02 11.54
CA TRP A 485 16.96 -15.31 11.69
C TRP A 485 17.78 -16.44 11.05
N SER A 486 18.07 -17.49 11.81
CA SER A 486 18.82 -18.67 11.34
C SER A 486 17.94 -19.75 10.70
N GLY A 487 16.61 -19.63 10.84
CA GLY A 487 15.65 -20.70 10.55
C GLY A 487 15.10 -21.37 11.82
N SER A 488 15.79 -21.28 12.95
CA SER A 488 15.34 -21.83 14.24
C SER A 488 15.56 -20.91 15.45
N ALA A 489 16.44 -19.92 15.34
CA ALA A 489 16.65 -18.90 16.38
C ALA A 489 17.09 -17.56 15.79
N TRP A 490 16.91 -16.48 16.56
CA TRP A 490 17.51 -15.18 16.26
C TRP A 490 18.95 -15.17 16.75
N THR A 491 19.89 -14.87 15.85
CA THR A 491 21.32 -14.85 16.16
C THR A 491 21.84 -13.44 16.03
N LYS A 492 22.58 -12.95 17.03
CA LYS A 492 23.26 -11.65 16.96
C LYS A 492 24.35 -11.72 15.89
N VAL A 493 24.28 -10.84 14.89
CA VAL A 493 25.22 -10.80 13.77
C VAL A 493 26.10 -9.55 13.76
N ALA A 494 25.70 -8.50 14.48
CA ALA A 494 26.53 -7.33 14.75
C ALA A 494 26.12 -6.67 16.08
N ALA A 495 27.05 -5.91 16.67
CA ALA A 495 26.86 -5.18 17.91
C ALA A 495 27.70 -3.92 17.93
N SER A 496 27.25 -2.93 18.69
CA SER A 496 28.00 -1.74 19.10
C SER A 496 27.61 -1.49 20.56
N GLU A 497 28.59 -1.63 21.46
CA GLU A 497 28.43 -1.71 22.92
C GLU A 497 29.41 -0.74 23.61
N GLY A 498 29.40 0.53 23.18
CA GLY A 498 30.19 1.58 23.83
C GLY A 498 29.53 2.04 25.13
N ASN A 499 30.30 2.64 26.04
CA ASN A 499 29.80 3.06 27.37
C ASN A 499 28.93 4.35 27.33
N THR A 500 28.25 4.61 26.21
CA THR A 500 27.43 5.81 25.99
C THR A 500 26.13 5.41 25.32
N SER A 501 25.25 6.37 25.04
CA SER A 501 24.06 6.12 24.25
C SER A 501 24.23 6.50 22.77
N SER A 502 25.45 6.40 22.22
CA SER A 502 25.77 6.77 20.85
C SER A 502 26.48 5.64 20.12
N GLU A 503 25.69 4.80 19.43
CA GLU A 503 26.18 3.56 18.83
C GLU A 503 26.00 3.57 17.32
N SER A 504 26.86 2.84 16.59
CA SER A 504 26.69 2.68 15.15
C SER A 504 27.08 1.29 14.67
N ILE A 505 26.29 0.74 13.76
CA ILE A 505 26.58 -0.53 13.09
C ILE A 505 26.60 -0.29 11.58
N GLY A 506 27.72 -0.65 10.93
CA GLY A 506 27.79 -0.91 9.50
C GLY A 506 28.05 -2.40 9.29
N TYR A 507 27.13 -3.11 8.64
CA TYR A 507 27.21 -4.57 8.51
C TYR A 507 26.89 -5.02 7.09
N ASN A 508 27.78 -5.78 6.43
CA ASN A 508 27.47 -6.41 5.15
C ASN A 508 26.87 -7.80 5.40
N GLY A 509 25.56 -7.92 5.16
CA GLY A 509 24.76 -9.11 5.44
C GLY A 509 24.29 -9.84 4.18
N THR A 510 23.86 -11.08 4.37
CA THR A 510 23.16 -11.89 3.35
C THR A 510 21.66 -11.70 3.46
N ALA A 511 20.90 -12.09 2.42
CA ALA A 511 19.44 -12.05 2.50
C ALA A 511 18.89 -12.90 3.67
N GLY A 512 17.78 -12.46 4.26
CA GLY A 512 17.11 -13.15 5.36
C GLY A 512 16.24 -12.21 6.19
N TYR A 513 15.80 -12.65 7.36
CA TYR A 513 15.03 -11.81 8.28
C TYR A 513 15.93 -11.17 9.33
N TYR A 514 15.70 -9.89 9.61
CA TYR A 514 16.51 -9.06 10.48
C TYR A 514 15.67 -8.16 11.39
N TYR A 515 16.17 -7.93 12.61
CA TYR A 515 15.75 -6.82 13.46
C TYR A 515 16.96 -6.22 14.18
N ALA A 516 16.85 -4.96 14.56
CA ALA A 516 17.79 -4.31 15.47
C ALA A 516 17.22 -4.25 16.88
N GLN A 517 18.07 -4.28 17.90
CA GLN A 517 17.68 -4.08 19.29
C GLN A 517 18.49 -2.95 19.88
N VAL A 518 17.80 -1.98 20.48
CA VAL A 518 18.38 -1.00 21.40
C VAL A 518 18.19 -1.54 22.80
N LYS A 519 19.25 -1.60 23.60
CA LYS A 519 19.20 -2.10 24.97
C LYS A 519 19.83 -1.09 25.91
N SER A 520 19.17 -0.79 27.01
CA SER A 520 19.78 -0.06 28.12
C SER A 520 20.66 -1.03 28.91
N TYR A 521 21.97 -0.84 28.86
CA TYR A 521 22.91 -1.49 29.78
C TYR A 521 22.84 -0.81 31.15
N SER A 522 22.82 0.52 31.17
CA SER A 522 22.57 1.32 32.37
C SER A 522 21.87 2.65 32.06
N GLY A 523 21.15 3.21 33.04
CA GLY A 523 20.44 4.49 32.89
C GLY A 523 19.12 4.38 32.13
N SER A 524 18.38 5.48 31.99
CA SER A 524 17.08 5.50 31.31
C SER A 524 16.90 6.77 30.49
N GLY A 525 15.96 6.75 29.55
CA GLY A 525 15.56 7.94 28.80
C GLY A 525 15.25 7.66 27.34
N ASN A 526 15.15 8.75 26.59
CA ASN A 526 14.69 8.73 25.20
C ASN A 526 15.83 8.40 24.25
N TYR A 527 15.55 7.58 23.25
CA TYR A 527 16.48 7.25 22.17
C TYR A 527 15.87 7.55 20.80
N SER A 528 16.76 7.69 19.83
CA SER A 528 16.50 7.79 18.39
C SER A 528 17.42 6.81 17.67
N LEU A 529 16.86 5.84 16.96
CA LEU A 529 17.56 4.88 16.13
C LEU A 529 17.22 5.14 14.66
N SER A 530 18.22 5.54 13.88
CA SER A 530 18.17 5.64 12.43
C SER A 530 18.74 4.36 11.83
N TYR A 531 17.97 3.64 10.99
CA TYR A 531 18.43 2.39 10.38
C TYR A 531 18.01 2.26 8.90
N ALA A 532 18.88 1.65 8.11
CA ALA A 532 18.65 1.30 6.71
C ALA A 532 19.05 -0.16 6.49
N PHE A 533 18.09 -1.01 6.12
CA PHE A 533 18.32 -2.41 5.77
C PHE A 533 18.21 -2.59 4.25
N PRO A 534 19.03 -3.44 3.64
CA PRO A 534 18.89 -3.78 2.22
C PRO A 534 17.49 -4.34 1.94
N LYS A 535 16.84 -3.86 0.88
CA LYS A 535 15.54 -4.41 0.45
C LYS A 535 15.72 -5.84 -0.10
N PRO A 536 14.77 -6.77 0.18
CA PRO A 536 14.78 -8.14 -0.31
C PRO A 536 14.99 -8.25 -1.80
#